data_AF-A0A1Q8Q329-F1
#
_entry.id   AF-A0A1Q8Q329-F1
#
_cell.length_a   1.000
_cell.length_b   1.000
_cell.length_c   1.000
_cell.angle_alpha   90.00
_cell.angle_beta   90.00
_cell.angle_gamma   90.00
#
_symmetry.space_group_name_H-M   'P 1'
#
loop_
_entity.id
_entity.type
_entity.pdbx_description
1 polymer ?
#
loop_
_entity_poly.entity_id
_entity_poly.type
_entity_poly.pdbx_seq_one_letter_code
_entity_poly.pdbx_strand_id
1 'polypeptide(L)'
;MAGTAKPIVSGLKQEAQYTHIGGDLYDVQTGSGLFDGTQVNEWNTNKVAYWNAAGTYVEVDILSNKVNIWRSGTTTWPTYTGAFVIKKWNESTLVYDDVTSSYPQAITAINETQWEKTISDLPKGKYRFEYSSALRMDSEWYIELNTSNKTLIFNGGEYKKYDDATTSWVSVSTTTPTQAQFESDGMDSIPDWSALSLLAGNIEVVTWTDEDNAIRNVSKSAIPQDQLVQMTRDINIRSIENIDSFSLNTLISGQAIVKTAVSFDSGVTWYTRSGTVWAVIPMDLASMKADGMTPAVLNALTTVEWTELRGTSDTVRFAYLLSAEEVTDTLEVRDLVSQMDMRGTWKKAAHPTIYDYEYPFNDQLRVTIFASGDYKINY
;
A
#
# COMPACT_ATOMS: atom_id res chain seq x y z
N MET A 1 -17.11 20.70 2.90
CA MET A 1 -15.86 19.95 3.08
C MET A 1 -15.63 19.94 4.56
N ALA A 2 -15.86 18.81 5.24
CA ALA A 2 -15.36 18.63 6.59
C ALA A 2 -13.85 18.83 6.53
N GLY A 3 -13.25 19.46 7.52
CA GLY A 3 -11.80 19.57 7.56
C GLY A 3 -11.13 18.24 7.89
N THR A 4 -10.02 18.30 8.60
CA THR A 4 -9.16 17.13 8.85
C THR A 4 -9.72 16.12 9.87
N ALA A 5 -10.70 16.50 10.68
CA ALA A 5 -11.28 15.65 11.72
C ALA A 5 -12.26 14.62 11.13
N LYS A 6 -12.07 13.35 11.46
CA LYS A 6 -12.95 12.23 11.04
C LYS A 6 -12.88 11.06 12.03
N PRO A 7 -13.90 10.18 12.06
CA PRO A 7 -13.84 8.95 12.85
C PRO A 7 -12.59 8.11 12.52
N ILE A 8 -12.04 7.41 13.50
CA ILE A 8 -10.98 6.41 13.29
C ILE A 8 -11.58 5.05 13.61
N VAL A 9 -12.40 4.55 12.69
CA VAL A 9 -13.10 3.26 12.83
C VAL A 9 -12.82 2.38 11.62
N SER A 10 -12.78 1.06 11.84
CA SER A 10 -12.63 0.10 10.75
C SER A 10 -13.82 0.21 9.79
N GLY A 11 -13.55 0.26 8.49
CA GLY A 11 -14.58 0.34 7.46
C GLY A 11 -15.22 1.72 7.27
N LEU A 12 -14.65 2.80 7.83
CA LEU A 12 -15.12 4.16 7.54
C LEU A 12 -15.06 4.44 6.04
N LYS A 13 -16.18 4.86 5.47
CA LYS A 13 -16.29 5.22 4.05
C LYS A 13 -15.85 6.66 3.80
N GLN A 14 -15.81 7.08 2.53
CA GLN A 14 -15.42 8.45 2.14
C GLN A 14 -16.45 9.48 2.62
N GLU A 15 -16.06 10.76 2.63
CA GLU A 15 -16.99 11.84 2.97
C GLU A 15 -18.01 11.99 1.83
N ALA A 16 -19.27 12.16 2.19
CA ALA A 16 -20.34 12.41 1.24
C ALA A 16 -20.27 13.83 0.67
N GLN A 17 -20.90 14.03 -0.49
CA GLN A 17 -21.22 15.36 -1.00
C GLN A 17 -22.45 15.94 -0.28
N TYR A 18 -22.30 17.14 0.26
CA TYR A 18 -23.35 17.94 0.88
C TYR A 18 -23.02 19.44 0.82
N THR A 19 -24.01 20.28 1.09
CA THR A 19 -23.86 21.73 1.26
C THR A 19 -24.43 22.14 2.61
N HIS A 20 -23.64 22.83 3.43
CA HIS A 20 -24.17 23.53 4.61
C HIS A 20 -24.93 24.77 4.14
N ILE A 21 -26.24 24.84 4.41
CA ILE A 21 -27.09 25.96 3.98
C ILE A 21 -27.03 27.09 5.01
N GLY A 22 -27.08 26.75 6.30
CA GLY A 22 -27.01 27.71 7.39
C GLY A 22 -27.54 27.11 8.69
N GLY A 23 -27.66 27.96 9.70
CA GLY A 23 -28.19 27.58 11.01
C GLY A 23 -28.45 28.80 11.87
N ASP A 24 -29.26 28.60 12.89
CA ASP A 24 -29.49 29.55 13.98
C ASP A 24 -29.19 28.78 15.26
N LEU A 25 -28.04 29.05 15.87
CA LEU A 25 -27.59 28.35 17.07
C LEU A 25 -27.28 29.38 18.16
N TYR A 26 -27.07 28.90 19.39
CA TYR A 26 -26.79 29.77 20.52
C TYR A 26 -25.57 30.67 20.30
N ASP A 27 -25.64 31.92 20.79
CA ASP A 27 -24.54 32.91 20.80
C ASP A 27 -23.91 33.17 19.41
N VAL A 28 -24.75 33.53 18.43
CA VAL A 28 -24.40 33.89 17.04
C VAL A 28 -23.68 32.82 16.21
N GLN A 29 -23.72 31.57 16.67
CA GLN A 29 -23.22 30.42 15.93
C GLN A 29 -24.11 30.14 14.71
N THR A 30 -23.51 29.92 13.54
CA THR A 30 -24.24 29.58 12.29
C THR A 30 -24.19 28.09 11.97
N GLY A 31 -23.52 27.27 12.79
CA GLY A 31 -23.30 25.85 12.54
C GLY A 31 -22.14 25.55 11.59
N SER A 32 -21.52 26.57 11.01
CA SER A 32 -20.41 26.40 10.04
C SER A 32 -19.20 25.67 10.62
N GLY A 33 -19.00 25.76 11.94
CA GLY A 33 -17.97 25.03 12.67
C GLY A 33 -18.10 23.51 12.67
N LEU A 34 -19.32 22.99 12.52
CA LEU A 34 -19.59 21.54 12.51
C LEU A 34 -18.99 20.80 11.32
N PHE A 35 -18.51 21.53 10.32
CA PHE A 35 -18.01 20.98 9.07
C PHE A 35 -16.66 21.59 8.70
N ASP A 36 -15.92 22.19 9.63
CA ASP A 36 -14.66 22.86 9.31
C ASP A 36 -13.42 21.98 9.58
N GLY A 37 -13.59 20.89 10.34
CA GLY A 37 -12.58 19.89 10.71
C GLY A 37 -11.25 20.45 11.21
N THR A 38 -11.27 21.63 11.85
CA THR A 38 -10.06 22.27 12.36
C THR A 38 -9.75 21.91 13.80
N GLN A 39 -10.71 21.94 14.73
CA GLN A 39 -10.44 21.66 16.14
C GLN A 39 -11.63 21.05 16.89
N VAL A 40 -11.40 19.82 17.34
CA VAL A 40 -12.29 19.13 18.25
C VAL A 40 -12.00 19.65 19.67
N ASN A 41 -13.04 20.10 20.40
CA ASN A 41 -13.02 20.62 21.80
C ASN A 41 -13.00 22.14 22.06
N GLU A 42 -13.57 22.96 21.19
CA GLU A 42 -13.83 24.36 21.56
C GLU A 42 -15.16 24.50 22.33
N TRP A 43 -15.31 25.53 23.16
CA TRP A 43 -16.56 25.85 23.85
C TRP A 43 -16.85 27.34 23.72
N ASN A 44 -18.11 27.68 23.44
CA ASN A 44 -18.58 29.06 23.24
C ASN A 44 -17.80 29.82 22.15
N THR A 45 -17.36 29.09 21.12
CA THR A 45 -16.79 29.68 19.90
C THR A 45 -17.77 29.47 18.74
N ASN A 46 -17.51 30.11 17.61
CA ASN A 46 -18.26 29.87 16.37
C ASN A 46 -18.02 28.48 15.76
N LYS A 47 -17.22 27.62 16.42
CA LYS A 47 -16.79 26.32 15.90
C LYS A 47 -17.54 25.11 16.45
N VAL A 48 -18.33 25.28 17.51
CA VAL A 48 -19.17 24.21 18.08
C VAL A 48 -20.63 24.56 17.88
N ALA A 49 -21.49 23.56 17.69
CA ALA A 49 -22.92 23.80 17.59
C ALA A 49 -23.64 23.43 18.88
N TYR A 50 -24.41 24.38 19.40
CA TYR A 50 -25.19 24.20 20.61
C TYR A 50 -26.68 24.42 20.36
N TRP A 51 -27.45 23.33 20.46
CA TRP A 51 -28.91 23.33 20.43
C TRP A 51 -29.43 23.42 21.86
N ASN A 52 -29.90 24.60 22.25
CA ASN A 52 -30.26 24.87 23.65
C ASN A 52 -31.69 25.38 23.86
N ALA A 53 -32.37 25.80 22.79
CA ALA A 53 -33.70 26.36 22.87
C ALA A 53 -34.48 26.12 21.58
N ALA A 54 -35.81 26.21 21.69
CA ALA A 54 -36.69 26.15 20.53
C ALA A 54 -36.31 27.24 19.51
N GLY A 55 -36.30 26.86 18.23
CA GLY A 55 -35.85 27.72 17.14
C GLY A 55 -34.38 27.54 16.77
N THR A 56 -33.56 26.85 17.58
CA THR A 56 -32.18 26.54 17.17
C THR A 56 -32.12 25.37 16.18
N TYR A 57 -31.32 25.50 15.12
CA TYR A 57 -31.18 24.49 14.06
C TYR A 57 -29.89 24.59 13.23
N VAL A 58 -29.60 23.49 12.54
CA VAL A 58 -28.64 23.43 11.41
C VAL A 58 -29.34 22.88 10.19
N GLU A 59 -29.08 23.47 9.02
CA GLU A 59 -29.68 23.12 7.75
C GLU A 59 -28.61 22.66 6.74
N VAL A 60 -28.82 21.49 6.16
CA VAL A 60 -27.86 20.82 5.27
C VAL A 60 -28.59 20.26 4.05
N ASP A 61 -28.03 20.47 2.86
CA ASP A 61 -28.43 19.80 1.64
C ASP A 61 -27.55 18.57 1.40
N ILE A 62 -28.10 17.38 1.59
CA ILE A 62 -27.42 16.12 1.32
C ILE A 62 -27.53 15.85 -0.17
N LEU A 63 -26.40 15.91 -0.88
CA LEU A 63 -26.34 15.72 -2.33
C LEU A 63 -26.10 14.26 -2.72
N SER A 64 -25.43 13.50 -1.83
CA SER A 64 -25.23 12.07 -1.99
C SER A 64 -26.52 11.29 -1.74
N ASN A 65 -26.69 10.14 -2.41
CA ASN A 65 -27.93 9.38 -2.35
C ASN A 65 -28.31 8.89 -0.96
N LYS A 66 -27.30 8.50 -0.18
CA LYS A 66 -27.47 8.01 1.19
C LYS A 66 -26.22 8.26 1.99
N VAL A 67 -26.39 8.71 3.24
CA VAL A 67 -25.28 9.06 4.14
C VAL A 67 -25.51 8.54 5.55
N ASN A 68 -24.43 8.40 6.30
CA ASN A 68 -24.47 8.34 7.75
C ASN A 68 -23.95 9.66 8.30
N ILE A 69 -24.53 10.15 9.39
CA ILE A 69 -24.00 11.31 10.12
C ILE A 69 -23.30 10.79 11.37
N TRP A 70 -22.01 11.06 11.44
CA TRP A 70 -21.20 10.87 12.63
C TRP A 70 -21.07 12.19 13.37
N ARG A 71 -21.04 12.13 14.69
CA ARG A 71 -20.81 13.29 15.55
C ARG A 71 -19.64 13.04 16.49
N SER A 72 -18.95 14.11 16.84
CA SER A 72 -18.01 14.18 17.95
C SER A 72 -18.62 14.97 19.11
N GLY A 73 -18.33 14.55 20.34
CA GLY A 73 -18.82 15.20 21.55
C GLY A 73 -17.92 16.35 22.03
N THR A 74 -18.00 16.69 23.31
CA THR A 74 -17.18 17.75 23.94
C THR A 74 -16.61 17.29 25.28
N THR A 75 -15.48 17.85 25.74
CA THR A 75 -14.93 17.47 27.06
C THR A 75 -15.82 17.91 28.20
N THR A 76 -16.32 19.15 28.14
CA THR A 76 -16.96 19.79 29.29
C THR A 76 -18.40 19.34 29.49
N TRP A 77 -19.12 19.07 28.40
CA TRP A 77 -20.54 18.70 28.44
C TRP A 77 -20.84 17.47 27.58
N PRO A 78 -20.16 16.33 27.82
CA PRO A 78 -20.33 15.12 27.00
C PRO A 78 -21.74 14.53 27.12
N THR A 79 -22.51 14.92 28.14
CA THR A 79 -23.88 14.45 28.37
C THR A 79 -24.94 15.25 27.60
N TYR A 80 -24.58 16.38 26.96
CA TYR A 80 -25.50 17.17 26.15
C TYR A 80 -25.72 16.47 24.81
N THR A 81 -26.63 15.50 24.82
CA THR A 81 -26.81 14.48 23.77
C THR A 81 -28.25 14.42 23.29
N GLY A 82 -29.05 15.46 23.52
CA GLY A 82 -30.47 15.49 23.13
C GLY A 82 -30.71 15.07 21.68
N ALA A 83 -31.74 14.27 21.42
CA ALA A 83 -32.10 13.94 20.04
C ALA A 83 -32.54 15.20 19.28
N PHE A 84 -32.31 15.25 17.97
CA PHE A 84 -32.87 16.28 17.12
C PHE A 84 -34.34 16.01 16.80
N VAL A 85 -35.08 17.09 16.54
CA VAL A 85 -36.22 17.01 15.62
C VAL A 85 -35.65 17.09 14.21
N ILE A 86 -35.82 16.03 13.43
CA ILE A 86 -35.29 15.95 12.06
C ILE A 86 -36.42 16.30 11.12
N LYS A 87 -36.25 17.38 10.36
CA LYS A 87 -37.20 17.76 9.32
C LYS A 87 -36.60 17.64 7.93
N LYS A 88 -37.39 17.20 6.96
CA LYS A 88 -37.01 17.12 5.56
C LYS A 88 -37.80 18.12 4.72
N TRP A 89 -37.12 18.88 3.88
CA TRP A 89 -37.77 19.80 2.94
C TRP A 89 -38.57 19.01 1.91
N ASN A 90 -39.85 19.35 1.78
CA ASN A 90 -40.74 18.78 0.80
C ASN A 90 -40.91 19.78 -0.35
N GLU A 91 -40.35 19.44 -1.51
CA GLU A 91 -40.37 20.32 -2.69
C GLU A 91 -41.78 20.56 -3.24
N SER A 92 -42.73 19.66 -2.97
CA SER A 92 -44.10 19.81 -3.45
C SER A 92 -44.92 20.79 -2.61
N THR A 93 -44.69 20.80 -1.30
CA THR A 93 -45.44 21.63 -0.35
C THR A 93 -44.67 22.87 0.09
N LEU A 94 -43.37 22.96 -0.22
CA LEU A 94 -42.46 24.03 0.18
C LEU A 94 -42.42 24.24 1.71
N VAL A 95 -42.54 23.14 2.46
CA VAL A 95 -42.43 23.11 3.92
C VAL A 95 -41.51 21.99 4.37
N TYR A 96 -41.09 22.09 5.63
CA TYR A 96 -40.31 21.06 6.32
C TYR A 96 -41.24 20.06 7.01
N ASP A 97 -41.25 18.81 6.54
CA ASP A 97 -41.99 17.71 7.16
C ASP A 97 -41.18 17.08 8.30
N ASP A 98 -41.81 16.81 9.44
CA ASP A 98 -41.16 16.10 10.56
C ASP A 98 -40.99 14.61 10.20
N VAL A 99 -39.73 14.17 10.13
CA VAL A 99 -39.33 12.81 9.80
C VAL A 99 -38.53 12.16 10.94
N THR A 100 -38.60 12.71 12.14
CA THR A 100 -37.80 12.27 13.31
C THR A 100 -37.95 10.79 13.58
N SER A 101 -39.18 10.26 13.51
CA SER A 101 -39.46 8.84 13.75
C SER A 101 -38.89 7.90 12.69
N SER A 102 -38.56 8.42 11.50
CA SER A 102 -37.99 7.63 10.41
C SER A 102 -36.47 7.42 10.56
N TYR A 103 -35.82 8.24 11.39
CA TYR A 103 -34.36 8.24 11.54
C TYR A 103 -33.98 8.19 13.03
N PRO A 104 -33.93 6.98 13.63
CA PRO A 104 -33.48 6.80 15.00
C PRO A 104 -32.09 7.38 15.23
N GLN A 105 -31.90 7.97 16.41
CA GLN A 105 -30.65 8.65 16.76
C GLN A 105 -29.92 7.93 17.88
N ALA A 106 -28.62 7.68 17.69
CA ALA A 106 -27.72 7.35 18.80
C ALA A 106 -27.34 8.64 19.55
N ILE A 107 -27.45 8.58 20.88
CA ILE A 107 -27.37 9.74 21.79
C ILE A 107 -26.50 9.41 23.02
N THR A 108 -25.39 8.70 22.85
CA THR A 108 -24.52 8.35 23.98
C THR A 108 -23.66 9.53 24.43
N ALA A 109 -23.30 9.55 25.72
CA ALA A 109 -22.37 10.55 26.23
C ALA A 109 -20.97 10.24 25.70
N ILE A 110 -20.47 11.08 24.81
CA ILE A 110 -19.15 10.96 24.18
C ILE A 110 -18.39 12.27 24.35
N ASN A 111 -17.07 12.19 24.46
CA ASN A 111 -16.20 13.35 24.50
C ASN A 111 -15.70 13.73 23.10
N GLU A 112 -14.85 14.75 23.02
CA GLU A 112 -14.25 15.28 21.81
C GLU A 112 -13.39 14.22 21.07
N THR A 113 -12.77 13.28 21.78
CA THR A 113 -11.89 12.28 21.15
C THR A 113 -12.67 11.10 20.57
N GLN A 114 -13.99 11.07 20.78
CA GLN A 114 -14.87 9.97 20.45
C GLN A 114 -15.81 10.35 19.31
N TRP A 115 -16.14 9.36 18.48
CA TRP A 115 -17.09 9.51 17.39
C TRP A 115 -18.23 8.51 17.55
N GLU A 116 -19.45 8.97 17.30
CA GLU A 116 -20.66 8.14 17.29
C GLU A 116 -21.40 8.35 15.98
N LYS A 117 -21.78 7.24 15.33
CA LYS A 117 -22.72 7.27 14.20
C LYS A 117 -24.10 7.58 14.77
N THR A 118 -24.48 8.85 14.73
CA THR A 118 -25.73 9.32 15.35
C THR A 118 -26.94 9.04 14.46
N ILE A 119 -26.82 9.17 13.14
CA ILE A 119 -27.91 8.91 12.19
C ILE A 119 -27.39 8.00 11.08
N SER A 120 -28.14 6.96 10.73
CA SER A 120 -27.80 6.03 9.65
C SER A 120 -28.78 6.14 8.49
N ASP A 121 -28.29 5.82 7.29
CA ASP A 121 -29.09 5.67 6.07
C ASP A 121 -29.96 6.89 5.69
N LEU A 122 -29.49 8.10 6.02
CA LEU A 122 -30.21 9.34 5.68
C LEU A 122 -30.15 9.56 4.16
N PRO A 123 -31.29 9.59 3.43
CA PRO A 123 -31.28 9.69 1.99
C PRO A 123 -31.01 11.13 1.52
N LYS A 124 -30.72 11.31 0.23
CA LYS A 124 -30.58 12.61 -0.43
C LYS A 124 -31.73 13.57 -0.10
N GLY A 125 -31.39 14.84 0.00
CA GLY A 125 -32.34 15.94 0.16
C GLY A 125 -31.89 16.96 1.19
N LYS A 126 -32.72 17.98 1.35
CA LYS A 126 -32.49 19.08 2.27
C LYS A 126 -33.13 18.80 3.63
N TYR A 127 -32.33 18.89 4.69
CA TYR A 127 -32.73 18.58 6.05
C TYR A 127 -32.44 19.73 7.01
N ARG A 128 -33.27 19.81 8.05
CA ARG A 128 -33.07 20.66 9.20
C ARG A 128 -33.03 19.82 10.47
N PHE A 129 -31.99 20.00 11.26
CA PHE A 129 -31.78 19.36 12.56
C PHE A 129 -32.04 20.39 13.65
N GLU A 130 -33.24 20.33 14.24
CA GLU A 130 -33.72 21.32 15.21
C GLU A 130 -33.58 20.80 16.64
N TYR A 131 -33.52 21.75 17.59
CA TYR A 131 -33.67 21.45 19.02
C TYR A 131 -34.99 20.74 19.30
N SER A 132 -34.94 19.68 20.10
CA SER A 132 -36.12 18.98 20.60
C SER A 132 -36.56 19.55 21.96
N SER A 133 -36.18 18.88 23.04
CA SER A 133 -36.49 19.20 24.43
C SER A 133 -35.29 19.03 25.37
N ALA A 134 -34.16 18.57 24.85
CA ALA A 134 -32.94 18.32 25.60
C ALA A 134 -31.76 19.01 24.93
N LEU A 135 -30.83 19.49 25.76
CA LEU A 135 -29.63 20.15 25.29
C LEU A 135 -28.78 19.18 24.45
N ARG A 136 -28.28 19.66 23.31
CA ARG A 136 -27.29 18.93 22.51
C ARG A 136 -26.14 19.83 22.14
N MET A 137 -24.93 19.30 22.26
CA MET A 137 -23.74 19.96 21.78
C MET A 137 -22.85 18.96 21.06
N ASP A 138 -22.56 19.26 19.80
CA ASP A 138 -21.67 18.45 18.97
C ASP A 138 -20.51 19.35 18.51
N SER A 139 -19.27 18.87 18.64
CA SER A 139 -18.09 19.65 18.25
C SER A 139 -17.83 19.61 16.75
N GLU A 140 -18.18 18.51 16.09
CA GLU A 140 -17.90 18.25 14.69
C GLU A 140 -18.85 17.19 14.17
N TRP A 141 -19.27 17.30 12.92
CA TRP A 141 -19.95 16.26 12.17
C TRP A 141 -19.10 15.76 11.02
N TYR A 142 -19.16 14.45 10.80
CA TYR A 142 -18.62 13.82 9.60
C TYR A 142 -19.77 13.12 8.87
N ILE A 143 -20.06 13.59 7.65
CA ILE A 143 -21.11 13.01 6.81
C ILE A 143 -20.44 11.94 5.95
N GLU A 144 -20.57 10.69 6.38
CA GLU A 144 -20.02 9.52 5.71
C GLU A 144 -20.92 9.13 4.54
N LEU A 145 -20.33 8.95 3.35
CA LEU A 145 -21.02 8.36 2.21
C LEU A 145 -21.44 6.93 2.56
N ASN A 146 -22.73 6.64 2.48
CA ASN A 146 -23.25 5.30 2.74
C ASN A 146 -23.81 4.67 1.47
N THR A 147 -22.93 4.37 0.54
CA THR A 147 -23.28 3.58 -0.65
C THR A 147 -23.09 2.09 -0.35
N SER A 148 -24.10 1.29 -0.65
CA SER A 148 -23.95 -0.16 -0.76
C SER A 148 -23.57 -0.48 -2.20
N ASN A 149 -22.31 -0.22 -2.56
CA ASN A 149 -21.82 -0.67 -3.85
C ASN A 149 -21.78 -2.20 -3.81
N LYS A 150 -22.75 -2.82 -4.48
CA LYS A 150 -22.91 -4.27 -4.52
C LYS A 150 -22.26 -4.78 -5.79
N THR A 151 -21.41 -5.78 -5.66
CA THR A 151 -20.55 -6.26 -6.74
C THR A 151 -20.82 -7.72 -7.06
N LEU A 152 -20.86 -8.02 -8.35
CA LEU A 152 -20.89 -9.37 -8.91
C LEU A 152 -19.68 -9.54 -9.84
N ILE A 153 -19.29 -10.78 -10.07
CA ILE A 153 -18.26 -11.12 -11.05
C ILE A 153 -18.94 -11.73 -12.27
N PHE A 154 -18.71 -11.14 -13.44
CA PHE A 154 -19.08 -11.76 -14.70
C PHE A 154 -17.91 -12.60 -15.24
N ASN A 155 -18.13 -13.91 -15.36
CA ASN A 155 -17.15 -14.85 -15.87
C ASN A 155 -17.84 -16.04 -16.55
N GLY A 156 -17.35 -16.45 -17.71
CA GLY A 156 -17.89 -17.60 -18.43
C GLY A 156 -19.34 -17.43 -18.91
N GLY A 157 -19.82 -16.18 -19.09
CA GLY A 157 -21.19 -15.89 -19.54
C GLY A 157 -22.23 -15.77 -18.42
N GLU A 158 -21.80 -15.80 -17.15
CA GLU A 158 -22.69 -15.70 -15.99
C GLU A 158 -22.20 -14.64 -15.01
N TYR A 159 -23.14 -14.01 -14.31
CA TYR A 159 -22.90 -13.16 -13.16
C TYR A 159 -22.92 -14.02 -11.90
N LYS A 160 -21.86 -13.96 -11.10
CA LYS A 160 -21.62 -14.83 -9.97
C LYS A 160 -21.30 -14.04 -8.71
N LYS A 161 -21.64 -14.62 -7.57
CA LYS A 161 -21.13 -14.21 -6.26
C LYS A 161 -20.23 -15.30 -5.71
N TYR A 162 -19.23 -14.90 -4.93
CA TYR A 162 -18.44 -15.85 -4.16
C TYR A 162 -19.13 -16.08 -2.81
N ASP A 163 -19.29 -17.33 -2.44
CA ASP A 163 -19.86 -17.75 -1.16
C ASP A 163 -18.72 -18.26 -0.27
N ASP A 164 -18.35 -17.45 0.73
CA ASP A 164 -17.29 -17.77 1.68
C ASP A 164 -17.60 -19.01 2.54
N ALA A 165 -18.89 -19.31 2.77
CA ALA A 165 -19.27 -20.47 3.58
C ALA A 165 -19.00 -21.79 2.85
N THR A 166 -19.11 -21.79 1.52
CA THR A 166 -18.88 -22.96 0.68
C THR A 166 -17.58 -22.87 -0.13
N THR A 167 -16.84 -21.77 0.00
CA THR A 167 -15.64 -21.40 -0.76
C THR A 167 -15.81 -21.66 -2.26
N SER A 168 -16.94 -21.19 -2.81
CA SER A 168 -17.33 -21.49 -4.19
C SER A 168 -18.04 -20.34 -4.90
N TRP A 169 -18.01 -20.36 -6.24
CA TRP A 169 -18.74 -19.39 -7.08
C TRP A 169 -20.16 -19.87 -7.37
N VAL A 170 -21.14 -19.05 -7.00
CA VAL A 170 -22.56 -19.31 -7.21
C VAL A 170 -23.10 -18.41 -8.31
N SER A 171 -23.75 -19.00 -9.32
CA SER A 171 -24.41 -18.26 -10.40
C SER A 171 -25.62 -17.51 -9.87
N VAL A 172 -25.69 -16.21 -10.15
CA VAL A 172 -26.78 -15.30 -9.78
C VAL A 172 -27.69 -15.04 -10.98
N SER A 173 -27.10 -14.87 -12.17
CA SER A 173 -27.85 -14.56 -13.40
C SER A 173 -27.02 -14.89 -14.65
N THR A 174 -27.69 -15.26 -15.73
CA THR A 174 -27.09 -15.39 -17.08
C THR A 174 -27.33 -14.16 -17.96
N THR A 175 -28.10 -13.20 -17.48
CA THR A 175 -28.36 -11.90 -18.13
C THR A 175 -27.93 -10.77 -17.21
N THR A 176 -27.84 -9.53 -17.73
CA THR A 176 -27.53 -8.35 -16.93
C THR A 176 -28.40 -8.30 -15.67
N PRO A 177 -27.83 -8.31 -14.45
CA PRO A 177 -28.60 -8.37 -13.22
C PRO A 177 -29.38 -7.08 -12.97
N THR A 178 -30.54 -7.24 -12.36
CA THR A 178 -31.37 -6.12 -11.89
C THR A 178 -30.82 -5.53 -10.59
N GLN A 179 -31.23 -4.30 -10.23
CA GLN A 179 -30.90 -3.70 -8.94
C GLN A 179 -31.23 -4.63 -7.77
N ALA A 180 -32.43 -5.24 -7.76
CA ALA A 180 -32.84 -6.14 -6.70
C ALA A 180 -31.89 -7.34 -6.52
N GLN A 181 -31.34 -7.87 -7.64
CA GLN A 181 -30.35 -8.96 -7.58
C GLN A 181 -29.01 -8.50 -7.02
N PHE A 182 -28.58 -7.26 -7.30
CA PHE A 182 -27.40 -6.71 -6.65
C PHE A 182 -27.62 -6.51 -5.15
N GLU A 183 -28.79 -6.02 -4.75
CA GLU A 183 -29.13 -5.82 -3.35
C GLU A 183 -29.20 -7.14 -2.56
N SER A 184 -29.75 -8.21 -3.15
CA SER A 184 -29.87 -9.53 -2.51
C SER A 184 -28.60 -10.37 -2.57
N ASP A 185 -27.91 -10.37 -3.72
CA ASP A 185 -26.86 -11.34 -4.02
C ASP A 185 -25.49 -10.72 -4.28
N GLY A 186 -25.42 -9.39 -4.41
CA GLY A 186 -24.16 -8.70 -4.58
C GLY A 186 -23.27 -8.76 -3.34
N MET A 187 -21.98 -8.91 -3.60
CA MET A 187 -20.93 -8.87 -2.58
C MET A 187 -20.61 -7.41 -2.22
N ASP A 188 -20.32 -7.15 -0.95
CA ASP A 188 -19.91 -5.80 -0.49
C ASP A 188 -18.50 -5.42 -0.92
N SER A 189 -17.69 -6.39 -1.35
CA SER A 189 -16.35 -6.17 -1.85
C SER A 189 -15.97 -7.21 -2.90
N ILE A 190 -14.99 -6.88 -3.75
CA ILE A 190 -14.39 -7.85 -4.66
C ILE A 190 -13.56 -8.83 -3.82
N PRO A 191 -13.78 -10.15 -3.96
CA PRO A 191 -13.07 -11.14 -3.17
C PRO A 191 -11.56 -11.12 -3.46
N ASP A 192 -10.80 -11.82 -2.62
CA ASP A 192 -9.35 -11.88 -2.77
C ASP A 192 -8.90 -12.76 -3.95
N TRP A 193 -7.59 -12.84 -4.17
CA TRP A 193 -7.06 -13.65 -5.26
C TRP A 193 -7.30 -15.15 -5.08
N SER A 194 -7.43 -15.66 -3.85
CA SER A 194 -7.70 -17.08 -3.61
C SER A 194 -9.03 -17.49 -4.25
N ALA A 195 -10.05 -16.65 -4.14
CA ALA A 195 -11.34 -16.84 -4.79
C ALA A 195 -11.29 -16.56 -6.30
N LEU A 196 -10.66 -15.45 -6.71
CA LEU A 196 -10.60 -15.05 -8.13
C LEU A 196 -9.79 -16.04 -8.98
N SER A 197 -8.75 -16.66 -8.42
CA SER A 197 -7.90 -17.64 -9.11
C SER A 197 -8.61 -18.95 -9.44
N LEU A 198 -9.79 -19.21 -8.85
CA LEU A 198 -10.65 -20.35 -9.19
C LEU A 198 -11.38 -20.16 -10.53
N LEU A 199 -11.46 -18.92 -11.04
CA LEU A 199 -12.10 -18.61 -12.31
C LEU A 199 -11.10 -18.70 -13.46
N ALA A 200 -11.51 -19.30 -14.56
CA ALA A 200 -10.71 -19.38 -15.78
C ALA A 200 -11.04 -18.23 -16.74
N GLY A 201 -10.03 -17.75 -17.47
CA GLY A 201 -10.19 -16.73 -18.50
C GLY A 201 -10.42 -15.33 -17.94
N ASN A 202 -11.13 -14.51 -18.72
CA ASN A 202 -11.36 -13.11 -18.36
C ASN A 202 -12.41 -12.97 -17.25
N ILE A 203 -12.16 -12.06 -16.33
CA ILE A 203 -13.05 -11.69 -15.24
C ILE A 203 -13.47 -10.24 -15.44
N GLU A 204 -14.77 -9.97 -15.34
CA GLU A 204 -15.33 -8.63 -15.32
C GLU A 204 -15.92 -8.34 -13.94
N VAL A 205 -15.52 -7.22 -13.34
CA VAL A 205 -16.10 -6.72 -12.10
C VAL A 205 -17.30 -5.86 -12.45
N VAL A 206 -18.48 -6.25 -11.96
CA VAL A 206 -19.73 -5.54 -12.26
C VAL A 206 -20.30 -5.03 -10.95
N THR A 207 -20.37 -3.71 -10.81
CA THR A 207 -20.85 -3.06 -9.59
C THR A 207 -22.10 -2.26 -9.89
N TRP A 208 -23.12 -2.44 -9.07
CA TRP A 208 -24.27 -1.56 -9.03
C TRP A 208 -24.04 -0.43 -8.03
N THR A 209 -24.43 0.77 -8.42
CA THR A 209 -24.35 1.98 -7.60
C THR A 209 -25.47 2.93 -7.98
N ASP A 210 -26.02 3.62 -6.98
CA ASP A 210 -26.97 4.72 -7.21
C ASP A 210 -26.27 6.01 -7.65
N GLU A 211 -24.93 6.08 -7.56
CA GLU A 211 -24.17 7.31 -7.80
C GLU A 211 -24.31 7.81 -9.24
N ASP A 212 -24.84 9.03 -9.39
CA ASP A 212 -24.80 9.77 -10.65
C ASP A 212 -23.34 10.04 -11.04
N ASN A 213 -22.96 9.71 -12.27
CA ASN A 213 -21.58 9.83 -12.78
C ASN A 213 -20.51 9.06 -11.98
N ALA A 214 -20.87 7.88 -11.46
CA ALA A 214 -19.95 7.02 -10.72
C ALA A 214 -18.60 6.81 -11.42
N ILE A 215 -17.51 7.00 -10.66
CA ILE A 215 -16.15 6.76 -11.14
C ILE A 215 -15.88 5.26 -11.13
N ARG A 216 -15.59 4.70 -12.32
CA ARG A 216 -15.37 3.25 -12.50
C ARG A 216 -13.91 2.85 -12.32
N ASN A 217 -13.39 3.05 -11.11
CA ASN A 217 -12.02 2.65 -10.77
C ASN A 217 -12.04 1.47 -9.79
N VAL A 218 -11.30 0.41 -10.13
CA VAL A 218 -11.02 -0.70 -9.23
C VAL A 218 -9.53 -0.68 -8.92
N SER A 219 -9.18 -0.70 -7.63
CA SER A 219 -7.80 -0.85 -7.17
C SER A 219 -7.70 -2.11 -6.31
N LYS A 220 -6.72 -2.96 -6.61
CA LYS A 220 -6.43 -4.17 -5.84
C LYS A 220 -4.92 -4.36 -5.80
N SER A 221 -4.41 -4.69 -4.62
CA SER A 221 -3.01 -5.12 -4.46
C SER A 221 -2.93 -6.63 -4.65
N ALA A 222 -1.84 -7.09 -5.25
CA ALA A 222 -1.56 -8.50 -5.42
C ALA A 222 -0.09 -8.76 -5.10
N ILE A 223 0.19 -9.99 -4.67
CA ILE A 223 1.56 -10.47 -4.47
C ILE A 223 2.09 -10.92 -5.84
N PRO A 224 3.24 -10.41 -6.29
CA PRO A 224 3.87 -10.91 -7.51
C PRO A 224 4.17 -12.41 -7.41
N GLN A 225 4.08 -13.14 -8.52
CA GLN A 225 4.55 -14.53 -8.53
C GLN A 225 6.05 -14.57 -8.26
N ASP A 226 6.49 -15.65 -7.60
CA ASP A 226 7.92 -15.93 -7.37
C ASP A 226 8.69 -15.86 -8.70
N GLN A 227 9.83 -15.15 -8.68
CA GLN A 227 10.64 -14.93 -9.87
C GLN A 227 12.01 -15.58 -9.72
N LEU A 228 12.40 -16.34 -10.74
CA LEU A 228 13.75 -16.86 -10.90
C LEU A 228 14.46 -16.09 -12.01
N VAL A 229 15.47 -15.31 -11.63
CA VAL A 229 16.27 -14.50 -12.55
C VAL A 229 17.61 -15.20 -12.77
N GLN A 230 17.98 -15.44 -14.04
CA GLN A 230 19.22 -16.12 -14.39
C GLN A 230 20.06 -15.25 -15.34
N MET A 231 21.37 -15.21 -15.11
CA MET A 231 22.28 -14.64 -16.09
C MET A 231 22.32 -15.50 -17.36
N THR A 232 22.10 -14.88 -18.51
CA THR A 232 22.15 -15.53 -19.82
C THR A 232 23.54 -15.55 -20.45
N ARG A 233 24.52 -14.87 -19.83
CA ARG A 233 25.90 -14.74 -20.31
C ARG A 233 26.88 -14.84 -19.15
N ASP A 234 28.08 -15.30 -19.49
CA ASP A 234 29.18 -15.45 -18.54
C ASP A 234 29.84 -14.12 -18.20
N ILE A 235 30.20 -13.97 -16.93
CA ILE A 235 31.21 -13.00 -16.50
C ILE A 235 32.58 -13.66 -16.71
N ASN A 236 33.44 -13.04 -17.52
CA ASN A 236 34.79 -13.55 -17.77
C ASN A 236 35.72 -13.21 -16.60
N ILE A 237 36.27 -14.24 -15.96
CA ILE A 237 37.21 -14.15 -14.85
C ILE A 237 38.55 -14.82 -15.16
N ARG A 238 38.90 -14.99 -16.44
CA ARG A 238 40.15 -15.63 -16.88
C ARG A 238 41.41 -14.93 -16.37
N SER A 239 41.35 -13.61 -16.28
CA SER A 239 42.44 -12.77 -15.78
C SER A 239 42.38 -12.55 -14.28
N ILE A 240 41.66 -13.38 -13.54
CA ILE A 240 41.55 -13.27 -12.07
C ILE A 240 42.41 -14.34 -11.41
N GLU A 241 43.28 -13.91 -10.50
CA GLU A 241 44.09 -14.77 -9.65
C GLU A 241 43.23 -15.34 -8.53
N ASN A 242 42.67 -14.47 -7.70
CA ASN A 242 41.83 -14.84 -6.56
C ASN A 242 40.51 -14.06 -6.59
N ILE A 243 39.46 -14.69 -6.06
CA ILE A 243 38.17 -14.04 -5.78
C ILE A 243 38.14 -13.82 -4.28
N ASP A 244 38.18 -12.57 -3.85
CA ASP A 244 38.08 -12.24 -2.43
C ASP A 244 36.64 -12.31 -1.95
N SER A 245 35.72 -11.74 -2.73
CA SER A 245 34.30 -11.75 -2.38
C SER A 245 33.39 -11.50 -3.58
N PHE A 246 32.17 -12.01 -3.43
CA PHE A 246 30.98 -11.49 -4.10
C PHE A 246 30.00 -11.05 -3.01
N SER A 247 29.55 -9.81 -3.09
CA SER A 247 28.62 -9.20 -2.15
C SER A 247 27.31 -8.86 -2.86
N LEU A 248 26.22 -9.52 -2.48
CA LEU A 248 24.88 -9.24 -2.95
C LEU A 248 24.17 -8.30 -1.96
N ASN A 249 23.94 -7.07 -2.38
CA ASN A 249 23.23 -6.08 -1.58
C ASN A 249 21.75 -6.07 -1.95
N THR A 250 20.90 -6.22 -0.92
CA THR A 250 19.45 -6.33 -1.07
C THR A 250 18.73 -5.44 -0.07
N LEU A 251 17.52 -4.99 -0.42
CA LEU A 251 16.56 -4.47 0.54
C LEU A 251 15.48 -5.53 0.74
N ILE A 252 15.35 -6.05 1.96
CA ILE A 252 14.37 -7.07 2.31
C ILE A 252 13.65 -6.63 3.59
N SER A 253 12.32 -6.60 3.56
CA SER A 253 11.49 -6.37 4.76
C SER A 253 10.28 -7.30 4.78
N GLY A 254 9.78 -7.58 5.99
CA GLY A 254 8.66 -8.50 6.17
C GLY A 254 9.08 -9.94 5.96
N GLN A 255 8.29 -10.69 5.19
CA GLN A 255 8.50 -12.12 4.92
C GLN A 255 9.12 -12.39 3.55
N ALA A 256 9.56 -11.35 2.83
CA ALA A 256 10.23 -11.50 1.55
C ALA A 256 11.50 -12.36 1.65
N ILE A 257 11.74 -13.14 0.59
CA ILE A 257 12.88 -14.04 0.47
C ILE A 257 13.66 -13.68 -0.79
N VAL A 258 14.96 -13.47 -0.62
CA VAL A 258 15.94 -13.46 -1.72
C VAL A 258 16.90 -14.62 -1.52
N LYS A 259 17.06 -15.45 -2.55
CA LYS A 259 18.06 -16.52 -2.59
C LYS A 259 18.97 -16.39 -3.79
N THR A 260 20.17 -16.95 -3.72
CA THR A 260 21.16 -16.92 -4.79
C THR A 260 21.86 -18.28 -4.96
N ALA A 261 22.29 -18.54 -6.18
CA ALA A 261 23.13 -19.67 -6.56
C ALA A 261 24.18 -19.23 -7.57
N VAL A 262 25.30 -19.95 -7.61
CA VAL A 262 26.46 -19.62 -8.46
C VAL A 262 26.77 -20.76 -9.40
N SER A 263 27.16 -20.44 -10.63
CA SER A 263 27.65 -21.42 -11.61
C SER A 263 29.02 -20.99 -12.12
N PHE A 264 29.94 -21.96 -12.25
CA PHE A 264 31.26 -21.79 -12.84
C PHE A 264 31.41 -22.55 -14.17
N ASP A 265 30.32 -23.03 -14.76
CA ASP A 265 30.31 -23.85 -15.98
C ASP A 265 29.24 -23.37 -16.97
N SER A 266 29.11 -22.05 -17.10
CA SER A 266 28.18 -21.40 -18.02
C SER A 266 26.70 -21.77 -17.80
N GLY A 267 26.32 -22.00 -16.54
CA GLY A 267 24.94 -22.27 -16.13
C GLY A 267 24.50 -23.73 -16.28
N VAL A 268 25.45 -24.67 -16.45
CA VAL A 268 25.14 -26.11 -16.55
C VAL A 268 24.88 -26.70 -15.16
N THR A 269 25.71 -26.38 -14.17
CA THR A 269 25.52 -26.74 -12.77
C THR A 269 25.46 -25.50 -11.88
N TRP A 270 24.60 -25.56 -10.87
CA TRP A 270 24.34 -24.46 -9.95
C TRP A 270 24.61 -24.90 -8.52
N TYR A 271 25.44 -24.12 -7.83
CA TYR A 271 25.96 -24.43 -6.52
C TYR A 271 25.39 -23.49 -5.47
N THR A 272 25.07 -24.06 -4.31
CA THR A 272 24.72 -23.35 -3.10
C THR A 272 25.58 -23.84 -1.94
N ARG A 273 25.69 -23.00 -0.92
CA ARG A 273 26.40 -23.28 0.32
C ARG A 273 25.41 -23.61 1.42
N SER A 274 25.49 -24.84 1.94
CA SER A 274 24.73 -25.26 3.12
C SER A 274 25.72 -25.63 4.22
N GLY A 275 25.87 -24.75 5.21
CA GLY A 275 26.92 -24.87 6.23
C GLY A 275 28.31 -24.85 5.59
N THR A 276 29.06 -25.94 5.74
CA THR A 276 30.43 -26.08 5.22
C THR A 276 30.55 -26.93 3.96
N VAL A 277 29.44 -27.28 3.30
CA VAL A 277 29.46 -28.10 2.06
C VAL A 277 28.84 -27.35 0.88
N TRP A 278 29.44 -27.54 -0.31
CA TRP A 278 28.87 -27.12 -1.58
C TRP A 278 27.85 -28.17 -2.06
N ALA A 279 26.62 -27.73 -2.30
CA ALA A 279 25.55 -28.57 -2.81
C ALA A 279 25.19 -28.12 -4.23
N VAL A 280 24.92 -29.09 -5.11
CA VAL A 280 24.35 -28.83 -6.44
C VAL A 280 22.84 -28.86 -6.32
N ILE A 281 22.18 -27.84 -6.88
CA ILE A 281 20.72 -27.76 -6.88
C ILE A 281 20.17 -27.68 -8.32
N PRO A 282 18.98 -28.24 -8.58
CA PRO A 282 18.20 -27.92 -9.76
C PRO A 282 17.89 -26.41 -9.83
N MET A 283 17.91 -25.86 -11.04
CA MET A 283 17.62 -24.44 -11.26
C MET A 283 16.14 -24.22 -11.55
N ASP A 284 15.32 -24.47 -10.53
CA ASP A 284 13.87 -24.24 -10.52
C ASP A 284 13.43 -23.49 -9.26
N LEU A 285 12.18 -23.00 -9.24
CA LEU A 285 11.65 -22.19 -8.14
C LEU A 285 11.66 -22.94 -6.80
N ALA A 286 11.30 -24.23 -6.79
CA ALA A 286 11.17 -24.99 -5.55
C ALA A 286 12.52 -25.26 -4.90
N SER A 287 13.49 -25.74 -5.70
CA SER A 287 14.86 -25.97 -5.23
C SER A 287 15.56 -24.68 -4.81
N MET A 288 15.39 -23.59 -5.57
CA MET A 288 15.96 -22.29 -5.19
C MET A 288 15.36 -21.74 -3.88
N LYS A 289 14.05 -21.94 -3.64
CA LYS A 289 13.38 -21.44 -2.43
C LYS A 289 13.84 -22.22 -1.19
N ALA A 290 13.96 -23.54 -1.31
CA ALA A 290 14.42 -24.42 -0.24
C ALA A 290 15.93 -24.26 0.05
N ASP A 291 16.76 -24.40 -0.98
CA ASP A 291 18.19 -24.70 -0.82
C ASP A 291 19.12 -23.58 -1.33
N GLY A 292 18.55 -22.51 -1.90
CA GLY A 292 19.31 -21.33 -2.31
C GLY A 292 20.02 -20.64 -1.14
N MET A 293 21.19 -20.04 -1.42
CA MET A 293 21.94 -19.27 -0.42
C MET A 293 21.23 -17.96 -0.12
N THR A 294 21.22 -17.51 1.13
CA THR A 294 20.81 -16.12 1.43
C THR A 294 21.94 -15.15 1.05
N PRO A 295 21.65 -13.85 0.88
CA PRO A 295 22.69 -12.83 0.69
C PRO A 295 23.75 -12.87 1.80
N ALA A 296 23.35 -13.08 3.05
CA ALA A 296 24.27 -13.19 4.17
C ALA A 296 25.25 -14.38 4.03
N VAL A 297 24.78 -15.53 3.52
CA VAL A 297 25.63 -16.69 3.28
C VAL A 297 26.61 -16.42 2.14
N LEU A 298 26.14 -15.86 1.02
CA LEU A 298 27.00 -15.50 -0.11
C LEU A 298 28.12 -14.53 0.33
N ASN A 299 27.75 -13.48 1.05
CA ASN A 299 28.65 -12.40 1.46
C ASN A 299 29.68 -12.84 2.51
N ALA A 300 29.44 -13.99 3.17
CA ALA A 300 30.35 -14.55 4.17
C ALA A 300 31.36 -15.55 3.58
N LEU A 301 31.22 -15.94 2.31
CA LEU A 301 32.12 -16.89 1.66
C LEU A 301 33.54 -16.32 1.55
N THR A 302 34.51 -17.13 1.97
CA THR A 302 35.93 -16.77 1.99
C THR A 302 36.63 -17.02 0.65
N THR A 303 37.79 -16.39 0.45
CA THR A 303 38.66 -16.63 -0.72
C THR A 303 38.97 -18.12 -0.93
N VAL A 304 39.14 -18.88 0.15
CA VAL A 304 39.42 -20.33 0.08
C VAL A 304 38.21 -21.08 -0.47
N GLU A 305 37.00 -20.78 0.00
CA GLU A 305 35.77 -21.41 -0.49
C GLU A 305 35.48 -21.04 -1.94
N TRP A 306 35.73 -19.79 -2.35
CA TRP A 306 35.63 -19.38 -3.75
C TRP A 306 36.64 -20.10 -4.63
N THR A 307 37.87 -20.28 -4.15
CA THR A 307 38.93 -20.99 -4.88
C THR A 307 38.57 -22.46 -5.07
N GLU A 308 38.05 -23.11 -4.01
CA GLU A 308 37.57 -24.49 -4.07
C GLU A 308 36.46 -24.65 -5.11
N LEU A 309 35.43 -23.80 -5.06
CA LEU A 309 34.29 -23.89 -5.97
C LEU A 309 34.66 -23.55 -7.43
N ARG A 310 35.44 -22.49 -7.64
CA ARG A 310 35.86 -22.05 -8.98
C ARG A 310 36.67 -23.13 -9.69
N GLY A 311 37.57 -23.80 -8.96
CA GLY A 311 38.56 -24.70 -9.56
C GLY A 311 39.37 -24.01 -10.66
N THR A 312 39.28 -24.54 -11.89
CA THR A 312 39.99 -23.99 -13.06
C THR A 312 39.09 -23.16 -13.98
N SER A 313 37.92 -22.73 -13.51
CA SER A 313 36.98 -21.99 -14.35
C SER A 313 37.42 -20.54 -14.62
N ASP A 314 37.13 -20.12 -15.85
CA ASP A 314 37.35 -18.77 -16.37
C ASP A 314 36.04 -17.97 -16.47
N THR A 315 34.92 -18.54 -16.00
CA THR A 315 33.59 -17.92 -16.11
C THR A 315 32.78 -18.07 -14.83
N VAL A 316 31.94 -17.10 -14.51
CA VAL A 316 30.97 -17.18 -13.41
C VAL A 316 29.61 -16.63 -13.81
N ARG A 317 28.54 -17.21 -13.28
CA ARG A 317 27.15 -16.73 -13.37
C ARG A 317 26.46 -16.78 -12.02
N PHE A 318 25.45 -15.92 -11.87
CA PHE A 318 24.57 -15.87 -10.71
C PHE A 318 23.12 -16.07 -11.14
N ALA A 319 22.33 -16.67 -10.24
CA ALA A 319 20.88 -16.73 -10.32
C ALA A 319 20.29 -16.22 -9.02
N TYR A 320 19.12 -15.58 -9.10
CA TYR A 320 18.41 -15.01 -7.96
C TYR A 320 16.97 -15.51 -7.93
N LEU A 321 16.51 -15.93 -6.75
CA LEU A 321 15.09 -16.07 -6.45
C LEU A 321 14.61 -14.80 -5.76
N LEU A 322 13.47 -14.28 -6.18
CA LEU A 322 12.74 -13.21 -5.53
C LEU A 322 11.32 -13.73 -5.20
N SER A 323 10.95 -13.69 -3.92
CA SER A 323 9.66 -14.20 -3.44
C SER A 323 9.11 -13.27 -2.37
N ALA A 324 7.82 -12.91 -2.48
CA ALA A 324 7.06 -12.15 -1.49
C ALA A 324 5.95 -13.04 -0.96
N GLU A 325 5.64 -12.91 0.33
CA GLU A 325 4.53 -13.65 0.96
C GLU A 325 3.35 -12.70 1.28
N GLU A 326 3.60 -11.40 1.42
CA GLU A 326 2.58 -10.39 1.71
C GLU A 326 2.67 -9.18 0.77
N VAL A 327 1.54 -8.50 0.52
CA VAL A 327 1.50 -7.27 -0.31
C VAL A 327 2.26 -6.09 0.31
N THR A 328 2.63 -6.20 1.59
CA THR A 328 3.43 -5.22 2.33
C THR A 328 4.91 -5.54 2.34
N ASP A 329 5.32 -6.71 1.84
CA ASP A 329 6.73 -7.07 1.77
C ASP A 329 7.47 -6.14 0.80
N THR A 330 8.72 -5.81 1.11
CA THR A 330 9.61 -5.07 0.22
C THR A 330 10.79 -5.96 -0.13
N LEU A 331 11.06 -6.08 -1.43
CA LEU A 331 12.19 -6.84 -1.95
C LEU A 331 12.85 -6.12 -3.12
N GLU A 332 14.16 -5.94 -3.04
CA GLU A 332 14.97 -5.28 -4.07
C GLU A 332 16.37 -5.92 -4.11
N VAL A 333 16.83 -6.30 -5.31
CA VAL A 333 18.24 -6.60 -5.56
C VAL A 333 18.89 -5.32 -6.07
N ARG A 334 19.81 -4.74 -5.28
CA ARG A 334 20.42 -3.45 -5.60
C ARG A 334 21.65 -3.61 -6.47
N ASP A 335 22.64 -4.33 -5.96
CA ASP A 335 23.89 -4.57 -6.67
C ASP A 335 24.53 -5.90 -6.27
N LEU A 336 25.38 -6.39 -7.18
CA LEU A 336 26.33 -7.46 -6.95
C LEU A 336 27.73 -6.86 -7.12
N VAL A 337 28.47 -6.76 -6.03
CA VAL A 337 29.83 -6.20 -6.00
C VAL A 337 30.83 -7.34 -5.89
N SER A 338 31.89 -7.30 -6.67
CA SER A 338 32.98 -8.26 -6.58
C SER A 338 34.29 -7.60 -6.19
N GLN A 339 35.06 -8.25 -5.34
CA GLN A 339 36.47 -7.92 -5.10
C GLN A 339 37.33 -9.09 -5.56
N MET A 340 38.31 -8.81 -6.42
CA MET A 340 39.12 -9.83 -7.07
C MET A 340 40.55 -9.33 -7.32
N ASP A 341 41.51 -10.24 -7.20
CA ASP A 341 42.90 -10.01 -7.58
C ASP A 341 43.06 -10.25 -9.09
N MET A 342 43.52 -9.24 -9.83
CA MET A 342 43.74 -9.39 -11.27
C MET A 342 45.15 -9.91 -11.58
N ARG A 343 45.23 -10.88 -12.48
CA ARG A 343 46.46 -11.25 -13.20
C ARG A 343 46.74 -10.21 -14.28
N GLY A 344 47.75 -9.38 -14.02
CA GLY A 344 48.28 -8.41 -14.98
C GLY A 344 49.61 -8.86 -15.58
N THR A 345 49.88 -8.42 -16.81
CA THR A 345 51.24 -8.43 -17.36
C THR A 345 51.81 -7.02 -17.30
N TRP A 346 52.96 -6.85 -16.65
CA TRP A 346 53.72 -5.61 -16.73
C TRP A 346 54.44 -5.55 -18.07
N LYS A 347 54.20 -4.50 -18.85
CA LYS A 347 54.98 -4.21 -20.06
C LYS A 347 55.99 -3.13 -19.73
N LYS A 348 57.22 -3.28 -20.22
CA LYS A 348 58.26 -2.26 -20.08
C LYS A 348 57.73 -0.96 -20.69
N ALA A 349 57.67 0.10 -19.88
CA ALA A 349 57.36 1.44 -20.36
C ALA A 349 58.41 1.88 -21.40
N ALA A 350 58.00 2.64 -22.42
CA ALA A 350 58.91 3.12 -23.44
C ALA A 350 59.81 4.24 -22.87
N HIS A 351 61.11 3.99 -22.81
CA HIS A 351 62.13 4.99 -22.49
C HIS A 351 62.62 5.65 -23.80
N PRO A 352 62.83 6.98 -23.86
CA PRO A 352 62.67 7.96 -22.78
C PRO A 352 61.26 8.60 -22.70
N THR A 353 60.31 8.17 -23.54
CA THR A 353 59.04 8.90 -23.74
C THR A 353 58.06 8.83 -22.56
N ILE A 354 58.06 7.72 -21.81
CA ILE A 354 57.15 7.48 -20.68
C ILE A 354 57.86 7.69 -19.35
N TYR A 355 59.16 7.39 -19.29
CA TYR A 355 59.98 7.61 -18.12
C TYR A 355 61.44 7.88 -18.52
N ASP A 356 62.18 8.52 -17.64
CA ASP A 356 63.63 8.62 -17.67
C ASP A 356 64.23 8.24 -16.31
N TYR A 357 65.53 7.95 -16.28
CA TYR A 357 66.24 7.69 -15.04
C TYR A 357 67.68 8.20 -15.07
N GLU A 358 68.16 8.66 -13.93
CA GLU A 358 69.53 9.15 -13.77
C GLU A 358 70.08 8.77 -12.38
N TYR A 359 71.40 8.71 -12.27
CA TYR A 359 72.11 8.64 -11.01
C TYR A 359 72.73 10.00 -10.71
N PRO A 360 71.99 10.93 -10.08
CA PRO A 360 72.55 12.24 -9.72
C PRO A 360 73.74 12.10 -8.76
N PHE A 361 73.78 11.01 -8.00
CA PHE A 361 74.90 10.59 -7.16
C PHE A 361 75.09 9.08 -7.28
N ASN A 362 76.27 8.56 -6.90
CA ASN A 362 76.59 7.13 -7.02
C ASN A 362 75.75 6.22 -6.13
N ASP A 363 75.00 6.78 -5.18
CA ASP A 363 74.16 6.10 -4.20
C ASP A 363 72.67 6.44 -4.33
N GLN A 364 72.28 7.21 -5.35
CA GLN A 364 70.89 7.63 -5.55
C GLN A 364 70.46 7.38 -6.99
N LEU A 365 69.45 6.53 -7.19
CA LEU A 365 68.70 6.42 -8.44
C LEU A 365 67.51 7.39 -8.39
N ARG A 366 67.37 8.25 -9.39
CA ARG A 366 66.18 9.08 -9.61
C ARG A 366 65.46 8.57 -10.85
N VAL A 367 64.16 8.30 -10.71
CA VAL A 367 63.27 7.92 -11.83
C VAL A 367 62.22 9.02 -11.98
N THR A 368 62.07 9.53 -13.20
CA THR A 368 61.07 10.54 -13.54
C THR A 368 60.04 9.91 -14.47
N ILE A 369 58.77 9.98 -14.11
CA ILE A 369 57.65 9.40 -14.88
C ILE A 369 56.90 10.56 -15.56
N PHE A 370 56.78 10.51 -16.88
CA PHE A 370 56.20 11.59 -17.68
C PHE A 370 54.73 11.37 -18.04
N ALA A 371 54.21 10.15 -17.93
CA ALA A 371 52.83 9.81 -18.25
C ALA A 371 52.08 9.26 -17.01
N SER A 372 50.76 9.40 -17.01
CA SER A 372 49.90 8.87 -15.94
C SER A 372 49.66 7.36 -16.12
N GLY A 373 49.61 6.62 -15.01
CA GLY A 373 49.33 5.19 -14.99
C GLY A 373 49.89 4.51 -13.74
N ASP A 374 49.70 3.20 -13.65
CA ASP A 374 50.31 2.37 -12.61
C ASP A 374 51.70 1.90 -13.06
N TYR A 375 52.70 2.14 -12.21
CA TYR A 375 54.10 1.82 -12.52
C TYR A 375 54.70 0.93 -11.42
N LYS A 376 55.45 -0.08 -11.85
CA LYS A 376 56.33 -0.87 -10.98
C LYS A 376 57.78 -0.58 -11.35
N ILE A 377 58.55 -0.04 -10.40
CA ILE A 377 59.99 0.20 -10.56
C ILE A 377 60.73 -0.99 -9.95
N ASN A 378 61.42 -1.77 -10.80
CA ASN A 378 62.37 -2.80 -10.35
C ASN A 378 63.77 -2.19 -10.52
N TYR A 379 64.54 -2.04 -9.44
CA TYR A 379 65.88 -1.45 -9.44
C TYR A 379 66.91 -2.37 -8.78
#